data_AF-A0A931CX54-F1
#
_entry.id   AF-A0A931CX54-F1
#
_cell.length_a   1.000
_cell.length_b   1.000
_cell.length_c   1.000
_cell.angle_alpha   90.00
_cell.angle_beta   90.00
_cell.angle_gamma   90.00
#
_symmetry.space_group_name_H-M   'P 1'
#
loop_
_entity.id
_entity.type
_entity.pdbx_description
1 polymer ?
#
loop_
_entity_poly.entity_id
_entity_poly.type
_entity_poly.pdbx_seq_one_letter_code
_entity_poly.pdbx_strand_id
1 'polypeptide(L)'
;MCACCLNANARPLIWPPSRPGAILAFLNADWRDFESTPAKKESPDHAITLFDFHTLLSETGWQLTHRIECPLSSERLSGTLVQRMQDKRILGTVSRTLLIAKHI
;
A
#
# COMPACT_ATOMS: atom_id res chain seq x y z
N MET A 1 -12.29 5.88 9.14
CA MET A 1 -12.63 4.73 8.27
C MET A 1 -11.78 3.56 8.73
N CYS A 2 -12.41 2.45 9.09
CA CYS A 2 -11.87 1.45 10.00
C CYS A 2 -10.67 0.68 9.41
N ALA A 3 -9.49 0.86 10.01
CA ALA A 3 -8.30 0.07 9.72
C ALA A 3 -8.37 -1.24 10.53
N CYS A 4 -8.70 -2.36 9.88
CA CYS A 4 -8.47 -3.67 10.48
C CYS A 4 -6.99 -4.01 10.39
N CYS A 5 -6.32 -3.79 11.53
CA CYS A 5 -5.05 -4.35 11.99
C CYS A 5 -4.45 -5.46 11.10
N LEU A 6 -3.41 -5.10 10.34
CA LEU A 6 -2.39 -6.04 9.86
C LEU A 6 -1.58 -6.51 11.07
N ASN A 7 -1.97 -7.64 11.67
CA ASN A 7 -1.18 -8.32 12.67
C ASN A 7 -0.73 -9.66 12.07
N ALA A 8 0.58 -9.82 11.87
CA ALA A 8 1.23 -10.92 11.13
C ALA A 8 1.09 -12.32 11.78
N ASN A 9 0.26 -12.47 12.81
CA ASN A 9 0.01 -13.72 13.53
C ASN A 9 -1.49 -14.01 13.77
N ALA A 10 -2.40 -13.32 13.09
CA ALA A 10 -3.83 -13.56 13.21
C ALA A 10 -4.36 -14.40 12.04
N ARG A 11 -5.23 -15.36 12.40
CA ARG A 11 -6.13 -16.21 11.58
C ARG A 11 -6.50 -15.62 10.20
N PRO A 12 -6.82 -16.46 9.19
CA PRO A 12 -7.19 -15.98 7.86
C PRO A 12 -8.19 -14.84 8.00
N LEU A 13 -7.87 -13.72 7.36
CA LEU A 13 -8.66 -12.49 7.44
C LEU A 13 -10.04 -12.81 6.85
N ILE A 14 -11.00 -13.22 7.69
CA ILE A 14 -12.35 -13.54 7.25
C ILE A 14 -13.01 -12.20 6.93
N TRP A 15 -12.99 -11.81 5.66
CA TRP A 15 -13.73 -10.66 5.18
C TRP A 15 -15.22 -10.87 5.54
N PRO A 16 -15.95 -9.83 6.00
CA PRO A 16 -17.39 -9.95 6.19
C PRO A 16 -18.02 -10.49 4.90
N PRO A 17 -18.98 -11.41 4.97
CA PRO A 17 -19.50 -12.11 3.79
C PRO A 17 -19.93 -11.11 2.70
N SER A 18 -19.19 -11.08 1.58
CA SER A 18 -19.50 -10.30 0.40
C SER A 18 -20.33 -11.11 -0.59
N ARG A 19 -21.27 -10.44 -1.28
CA ARG A 19 -22.03 -11.09 -2.33
C ARG A 19 -21.12 -11.38 -3.54
N PRO A 20 -21.28 -12.52 -4.25
CA PRO A 20 -20.62 -12.72 -5.53
C PRO A 20 -20.89 -11.55 -6.48
N GLY A 21 -19.85 -11.09 -7.18
CA GLY A 21 -19.92 -9.92 -8.05
C GLY A 21 -19.83 -8.57 -7.34
N ALA A 22 -19.69 -8.51 -6.02
CA ALA A 22 -19.41 -7.28 -5.29
C ALA A 22 -18.11 -6.63 -5.79
N ILE A 23 -18.09 -5.30 -5.86
CA ILE A 23 -16.93 -4.51 -6.24
C ILE A 23 -16.36 -3.84 -4.99
N LEU A 24 -15.07 -4.04 -4.77
CA LEU A 24 -14.28 -3.37 -3.75
C LEU A 24 -13.33 -2.39 -4.43
N ALA A 25 -13.37 -1.13 -4.03
CA ALA A 25 -12.43 -0.11 -4.46
C ALA A 25 -11.77 0.51 -3.23
N PHE A 26 -10.44 0.46 -3.15
CA PHE A 26 -9.71 1.02 -2.02
C PHE A 26 -8.43 1.73 -2.47
N LEU A 27 -8.19 2.90 -1.88
CA LEU A 27 -7.04 3.74 -2.13
C LEU A 27 -6.01 3.52 -1.02
N ASN A 28 -4.87 2.94 -1.36
CA ASN A 28 -3.78 2.68 -0.42
C ASN A 28 -2.47 3.32 -0.87
N ALA A 29 -1.54 3.42 0.07
CA ALA A 29 -0.14 3.73 -0.18
C ALA A 29 0.71 2.56 0.29
N ASP A 30 1.88 2.37 -0.33
CA ASP A 30 2.85 1.42 0.20
C ASP A 30 3.36 1.93 1.55
N TRP A 31 3.37 1.04 2.54
CA TRP A 31 3.96 1.29 3.84
C TRP A 31 5.34 0.65 3.89
N ARG A 32 6.33 1.45 4.28
CA ARG A 32 7.73 1.06 4.45
C ARG A 32 8.27 1.82 5.65
N ASP A 33 9.20 1.24 6.39
CA ASP A 33 9.86 1.91 7.51
C ASP A 33 11.05 2.76 7.01
N PHE A 34 10.74 3.86 6.29
CA PHE A 34 11.72 4.65 5.55
C PHE A 34 11.93 6.08 6.05
N GLU A 35 11.10 6.59 6.98
CA GLU A 35 11.04 8.03 7.28
C GLU A 35 12.37 8.64 7.81
N SER A 36 13.38 7.83 8.11
CA SER A 36 14.74 8.29 8.45
C SER A 36 15.88 7.35 8.03
N THR A 37 15.60 6.33 7.21
CA THR A 37 16.57 5.27 6.89
C THR A 37 17.19 5.50 5.51
N PRO A 38 18.53 5.53 5.37
CA PRO A 38 19.16 5.57 4.05
C PRO A 38 18.74 4.36 3.21
N ALA A 39 18.52 4.55 1.91
CA ALA A 39 18.03 3.53 0.99
C ALA A 39 18.79 2.19 1.07
N LYS A 40 20.11 2.25 1.29
CA LYS A 40 20.97 1.05 1.40
C LYS A 40 20.81 0.26 2.70
N LYS A 41 20.14 0.86 3.70
CA LYS A 41 19.91 0.30 5.03
C LYS A 41 18.43 -0.02 5.28
N GLU A 42 17.56 0.29 4.31
CA GLU A 42 16.15 -0.09 4.39
C GLU A 42 16.04 -1.63 4.35
N SER A 43 15.31 -2.20 5.30
CA SER A 43 14.90 -3.61 5.23
C SER A 43 13.49 -3.69 4.61
N PRO A 44 13.27 -4.54 3.61
CA PRO A 44 11.95 -4.78 3.04
C PRO A 44 11.08 -5.69 3.93
N ASP A 45 11.61 -6.30 4.99
CA ASP A 45 10.96 -7.41 5.72
C ASP A 45 9.62 -7.03 6.36
N HIS A 46 9.43 -5.75 6.66
CA HIS A 46 8.19 -5.24 7.27
C HIS A 46 7.38 -4.38 6.29
N ALA A 47 7.78 -4.27 5.03
CA ALA A 47 7.06 -3.47 4.06
C ALA A 47 5.69 -4.09 3.75
N ILE A 48 4.67 -3.24 3.65
CA ILE A 48 3.36 -3.60 3.13
C ILE A 48 3.17 -2.84 1.83
N THR A 49 3.21 -3.58 0.73
CA THR A 49 3.21 -3.05 -0.62
C THR A 49 1.92 -3.41 -1.34
N LEU A 50 1.74 -2.80 -2.50
CA LEU A 50 0.72 -3.19 -3.47
C LEU A 50 0.67 -4.70 -3.75
N PHE A 51 1.82 -5.37 -3.77
CA PHE A 51 1.89 -6.80 -4.04
C PHE A 51 1.29 -7.64 -2.90
N ASP A 52 1.45 -7.19 -1.67
CA ASP A 52 0.85 -7.84 -0.50
C ASP A 52 -0.68 -7.72 -0.55
N PHE A 53 -1.19 -6.55 -0.91
CA PHE A 53 -2.63 -6.37 -1.13
C PHE A 53 -3.16 -7.22 -2.28
N HIS A 54 -2.43 -7.29 -3.39
CA HIS A 54 -2.81 -8.13 -4.53
C HIS A 54 -2.88 -9.61 -4.15
N THR A 55 -1.88 -10.10 -3.41
CA THR A 55 -1.81 -11.48 -2.96
C THR A 55 -2.97 -11.81 -2.02
N LEU A 56 -3.19 -10.96 -1.00
CA LEU A 56 -4.27 -11.13 -0.02
C LEU A 56 -5.65 -11.17 -0.69
N LEU A 57 -5.91 -10.32 -1.68
CA LEU A 57 -7.18 -10.34 -2.42
C LEU A 57 -7.33 -11.61 -3.25
N SER A 58 -6.26 -12.03 -3.93
CA SER A 58 -6.28 -13.24 -4.76
C SER A 58 -6.55 -14.49 -3.93
N GLU A 59 -5.96 -14.59 -2.73
CA GLU A 59 -6.16 -15.71 -1.80
C GLU A 59 -7.57 -15.73 -1.18
N THR A 60 -8.26 -14.59 -1.15
CA THR A 60 -9.58 -14.44 -0.52
C THR A 60 -10.74 -14.45 -1.51
N GLY A 61 -10.51 -14.90 -2.75
CA GLY A 61 -11.56 -15.02 -3.78
C GLY A 61 -11.90 -13.71 -4.49
N TRP A 62 -11.04 -12.70 -4.40
CA TRP A 62 -11.19 -11.44 -5.12
C TRP A 62 -10.27 -11.39 -6.33
N GLN A 63 -10.85 -11.08 -7.49
CA GLN A 63 -10.11 -10.80 -8.71
C GLN A 63 -9.77 -9.32 -8.80
N LEU A 64 -8.50 -8.97 -8.86
CA LEU A 64 -8.12 -7.59 -9.19
C LEU A 64 -8.53 -7.29 -10.64
N THR A 65 -9.24 -6.19 -10.84
CA THR A 65 -9.76 -5.77 -12.16
C THR A 65 -9.05 -4.54 -12.69
N HIS A 66 -8.77 -3.56 -11.82
CA HIS A 66 -8.12 -2.32 -12.21
C HIS A 66 -7.10 -1.90 -11.16
N ARG A 67 -6.03 -1.28 -11.68
CA ARG A 67 -5.02 -0.58 -10.90
C ARG A 67 -4.87 0.81 -11.48
N ILE A 68 -5.11 1.82 -10.67
CA ILE A 68 -4.96 3.22 -11.07
C ILE A 68 -3.91 3.86 -10.17
N GLU A 69 -2.86 4.39 -10.78
CA GLU A 69 -1.86 5.18 -10.05
C GLU A 69 -2.43 6.56 -9.74
N CYS A 70 -2.40 6.93 -8.46
CA CYS A 70 -2.94 8.17 -7.94
C CYS A 70 -1.80 9.00 -7.36
N PRO A 71 -1.01 9.69 -8.22
CA PRO A 71 0.10 10.51 -7.74
C PRO A 71 -0.39 11.54 -6.72
N LEU A 72 0.41 11.76 -5.67
CA LEU A 72 0.18 12.87 -4.75
C LEU A 72 0.45 14.21 -5.46
N SER A 73 -0.21 15.28 -5.01
CA SER A 73 0.10 16.64 -5.49
C SER A 73 1.59 16.94 -5.27
N SER A 74 2.23 17.55 -6.26
CA SER A 74 3.62 18.01 -6.19
C SER A 74 3.86 18.99 -5.04
N GLU A 75 2.80 19.65 -4.55
CA GLU A 75 2.83 20.56 -3.40
C GLU A 75 3.18 19.87 -2.07
N ARG A 76 3.08 18.54 -1.98
CA ARG A 76 3.43 17.80 -0.76
C ARG A 76 4.93 17.60 -0.56
N LEU A 77 5.75 17.78 -1.60
CA LEU A 77 7.21 17.68 -1.50
C LEU A 77 7.82 19.07 -1.59
N SER A 78 8.13 19.68 -0.44
CA SER A 78 8.88 20.94 -0.43
C SER A 78 10.31 20.71 -0.94
N GLY A 79 10.90 21.72 -1.58
CA GLY A 79 12.30 21.63 -2.04
C GLY A 79 13.29 21.32 -0.91
N THR A 80 13.01 21.79 0.31
CA THR A 80 13.82 21.51 1.50
C THR A 80 13.71 20.05 1.97
N LEU A 81 12.56 19.40 1.76
CA LEU A 81 12.38 17.98 2.03
C LEU A 81 13.11 17.14 0.98
N VAL A 82 13.00 17.50 -0.30
CA VAL A 82 13.70 16.85 -1.41
C VAL A 82 15.22 16.93 -1.22
N GLN A 83 15.75 18.11 -0.87
CA GLN A 83 17.17 18.30 -0.57
C GLN A 83 17.63 17.37 0.57
N ARG A 84 16.87 17.30 1.68
CA ARG A 84 17.19 16.40 2.79
C ARG A 84 17.15 14.92 2.39
N MET A 85 16.21 14.53 1.53
CA MET A 85 16.14 13.17 0.99
C MET A 85 17.39 12.84 0.16
N GLN A 86 17.84 13.77 -0.68
CA GLN A 86 19.08 13.63 -1.45
C GLN A 86 20.31 13.53 -0.55
N ASP A 87 20.45 14.46 0.41
CA ASP A 87 21.60 14.51 1.33
C ASP A 87 21.70 13.25 2.19
N LYS A 88 20.58 12.78 2.73
CA LYS A 88 20.51 11.60 3.59
C LYS A 88 20.39 10.29 2.79
N ARG A 89 20.28 10.37 1.46
CA ARG A 89 20.02 9.24 0.56
C ARG A 89 18.80 8.41 0.99
N ILE A 90 17.74 9.09 1.42
CA ILE A 90 16.47 8.48 1.85
C ILE A 90 15.57 8.34 0.63
N LEU A 91 14.89 7.20 0.49
CA LEU A 91 13.85 7.03 -0.52
C LEU A 91 12.57 7.74 -0.08
N GLY A 92 12.01 8.57 -0.97
CA GLY A 92 10.69 9.16 -0.77
C GLY A 92 9.67 8.48 -1.68
N THR A 93 8.77 7.69 -1.13
CA THR A 93 7.62 7.15 -1.90
C THR A 93 6.44 8.11 -1.77
N VAL A 94 5.92 8.59 -2.90
CA VAL A 94 4.74 9.48 -2.96
C VAL A 94 3.58 8.91 -3.78
N SER A 95 3.63 7.62 -4.08
CA SER A 95 2.59 6.93 -4.83
C SER A 95 1.47 6.46 -3.92
N ARG A 96 0.24 6.78 -4.31
CA ARG A 96 -0.95 6.04 -3.88
C ARG A 96 -1.45 5.25 -5.07
N THR A 97 -2.10 4.14 -4.80
CA THR A 97 -2.69 3.30 -5.82
C THR A 97 -4.12 2.97 -5.42
N LEU A 98 -5.04 3.22 -6.34
CA LEU A 98 -6.42 2.76 -6.24
C LEU A 98 -6.48 1.36 -6.84
N LEU A 99 -6.82 0.40 -6.00
CA LEU A 99 -7.07 -0.98 -6.40
C LEU A 99 -8.58 -1.23 -6.45
N ILE A 100 -9.02 -1.83 -7.56
CA ILE A 100 -10.41 -2.24 -7.76
C ILE A 100 -10.45 -3.74 -7.97
N ALA A 101 -11.18 -4.45 -7.11
CA ALA A 101 -11.34 -5.89 -7.16
C ALA A 101 -12.82 -6.29 -7.23
N LYS A 102 -13.09 -7.44 -7.84
CA LYS A 102 -14.41 -8.04 -7.94
C LYS A 102 -14.40 -9.40 -7.24
N HIS A 103 -15.36 -9.64 -6.35
CA HIS A 103 -15.51 -10.93 -5.69
C HIS A 103 -16.02 -11.96 -6.70
N ILE A 104 -15.30 -13.08 -6.84
CA ILE A 104 -15.65 -14.18 -7.76
C ILE A 104 -16.69 -15.08 -7.10
#